data_AF-M1BNM5-F1
#
_entry.id   AF-M1BNM5-F1
#
_cell.length_a   1.000
_cell.length_b   1.000
_cell.length_c   1.000
_cell.angle_alpha   90.00
_cell.angle_beta   90.00
_cell.angle_gamma   90.00
#
_symmetry.space_group_name_H-M   'P 1'
#
loop_
_entity.id
_entity.type
_entity.pdbx_description
1 polymer ?
#
loop_
_entity_poly.entity_id
_entity_poly.type
_entity_poly.pdbx_seq_one_letter_code
_entity_poly.pdbx_strand_id
1 'polypeptide(L)'
;MDSKMVGDMINGICQHWTDEIQNNLKDLNATVVHCFRKVNTTADSLAKYDAIEDSSMIFTNSAQMPSMTRGNYLMEKNGMINFRIRSKRKGIG
;
A
#
# COMPACT_ATOMS: atom_id res chain seq x y z
N MET A 1 7.07 -1.89 -0.45
CA MET A 1 6.19 -2.88 0.20
C MET A 1 6.56 -2.98 1.68
N ASP A 2 5.59 -3.02 2.58
CA ASP A 2 5.83 -3.05 4.04
C ASP A 2 5.95 -4.46 4.64
N SER A 3 5.62 -5.50 3.87
CA SER A 3 5.92 -6.88 4.24
C SER A 3 7.36 -7.23 3.85
N LYS A 4 8.24 -7.29 4.84
CA LYS A 4 9.64 -7.72 4.65
C LYS A 4 9.72 -9.14 4.10
N MET A 5 8.94 -10.06 4.68
CA MET A 5 8.92 -11.47 4.27
C MET A 5 8.56 -11.63 2.78
N VAL A 6 7.51 -10.96 2.32
CA VAL A 6 7.09 -11.02 0.91
C VAL A 6 8.14 -10.35 0.01
N GLY A 7 8.80 -9.29 0.50
CA GLY A 7 9.85 -8.60 -0.24
C GLY A 7 11.05 -9.51 -0.46
N ASP A 8 11.45 -10.24 0.58
CA ASP A 8 12.55 -11.20 0.53
C ASP A 8 12.19 -12.40 -0.39
N MET A 9 10.95 -12.87 -0.38
CA MET A 9 10.47 -13.90 -1.32
C MET A 9 10.55 -13.45 -2.77
N ILE A 10 9.99 -12.28 -3.10
CA ILE A 10 10.00 -11.74 -4.47
C ILE A 10 11.44 -11.50 -4.95
N ASN A 11 12.34 -11.05 -4.08
CA ASN A 11 13.74 -10.84 -4.41
C ASN A 11 14.56 -12.14 -4.49
N GLY A 12 13.93 -13.31 -4.33
CA GLY A 12 14.58 -14.61 -4.48
C GLY A 12 15.44 -15.04 -3.28
N ILE A 13 15.27 -14.38 -2.13
CA ILE A 13 15.99 -14.71 -0.89
C ILE A 13 15.38 -15.95 -0.21
N CYS A 14 14.11 -16.26 -0.49
CA CYS A 14 13.40 -17.42 0.04
C CYS A 14 12.59 -18.12 -1.07
N GLN A 15 12.57 -19.47 -1.08
CA GLN A 15 11.87 -20.28 -2.08
C GLN A 15 10.35 -20.16 -1.94
N HIS A 16 9.65 -19.66 -2.97
CA HIS A 16 8.18 -19.51 -2.95
C HIS A 16 7.55 -19.32 -4.34
N TRP A 17 6.20 -19.29 -4.41
CA TRP A 17 5.34 -19.12 -5.60
C TRP A 17 5.41 -17.73 -6.29
N THR A 18 6.53 -17.02 -6.21
CA THR A 18 6.65 -15.64 -6.72
C THR A 18 7.14 -15.53 -8.17
N ASP A 19 7.25 -16.64 -8.90
CA ASP A 19 7.81 -16.67 -10.25
C ASP A 19 7.07 -15.73 -11.23
N GLU A 20 5.73 -15.71 -11.18
CA GLU A 20 4.93 -14.82 -12.02
C GLU A 20 5.19 -13.33 -11.68
N ILE A 21 5.27 -13.00 -10.39
CA ILE A 21 5.58 -11.64 -9.93
C ILE A 21 6.98 -11.22 -10.39
N GLN A 22 7.96 -12.13 -10.28
CA GLN A 22 9.33 -11.87 -10.72
C GLN A 22 9.44 -11.64 -12.22
N ASN A 23 8.69 -12.40 -13.04
CA ASN A 23 8.66 -12.21 -14.48
C ASN A 23 8.03 -10.85 -14.84
N ASN A 24 6.90 -10.50 -14.23
CA ASN A 24 6.26 -9.19 -14.43
C ASN A 24 7.20 -8.03 -14.04
N LEU A 25 7.97 -8.18 -12.97
CA LEU A 25 8.95 -7.17 -12.55
C LEU A 25 10.10 -7.02 -13.55
N LYS A 26 10.58 -8.11 -14.15
CA LYS A 26 11.59 -8.07 -15.21
C LYS A 26 11.07 -7.34 -16.44
N ASP A 27 9.85 -7.65 -16.87
CA ASP A 27 9.22 -7.02 -18.04
C ASP A 27 9.02 -5.51 -17.83
N LEU A 28 8.70 -5.10 -16.59
CA LEU A 28 8.52 -3.70 -16.21
C LEU A 28 9.82 -2.98 -15.84
N ASN A 29 10.97 -3.66 -15.84
CA ASN A 29 12.25 -3.16 -15.31
C ASN A 29 12.10 -2.52 -13.91
N ALA A 30 11.36 -3.19 -13.03
CA ALA A 30 11.00 -2.70 -11.71
C ALA A 30 11.63 -3.54 -10.59
N THR A 31 11.89 -2.91 -9.44
CA THR A 31 12.47 -3.55 -8.26
C THR A 31 11.58 -3.39 -7.05
N VAL A 32 11.47 -4.43 -6.22
CA VAL A 32 10.71 -4.36 -4.96
C VAL A 32 11.60 -3.90 -3.82
N VAL A 33 11.27 -2.72 -3.28
CA VAL A 33 11.95 -2.15 -2.10
C VAL A 33 11.05 -2.25 -0.88
N HIS A 34 11.62 -2.71 0.23
CA HIS A 34 10.96 -2.70 1.52
C HIS A 34 10.79 -1.25 2.02
N CYS A 35 9.58 -0.89 2.45
CA CYS A 35 9.28 0.42 3.02
C CYS A 35 8.64 0.28 4.41
N PHE A 36 8.76 1.30 5.25
CA PHE A 36 8.02 1.31 6.51
C PHE A 36 6.52 1.36 6.27
N ARG A 37 5.74 0.66 7.09
CA ARG A 37 4.27 0.65 7.04
C ARG A 37 3.63 2.04 6.97
N LYS A 38 4.23 3.05 7.61
CA LYS A 38 3.75 4.44 7.61
C LYS A 38 3.82 5.11 6.24
N VAL A 39 4.62 4.57 5.32
CA VAL A 39 4.80 5.07 3.95
C VAL A 39 3.94 4.26 2.97
N ASN A 40 3.41 3.10 3.39
CA ASN A 40 2.54 2.25 2.58
C ASN A 40 1.04 2.55 2.81
N THR A 41 0.72 3.77 3.28
CA THR A 41 -0.62 4.10 3.79
C THR A 41 -1.68 4.19 2.70
N THR A 42 -1.34 4.73 1.52
CA THR A 42 -2.26 4.76 0.37
C THR A 42 -2.60 3.34 -0.08
N ALA A 43 -1.60 2.46 -0.24
CA ALA A 43 -1.81 1.07 -0.64
C ALA A 43 -2.66 0.28 0.38
N ASP A 44 -2.38 0.42 1.68
CA ASP A 44 -3.18 -0.20 2.76
C ASP A 44 -4.63 0.31 2.78
N SER A 45 -4.86 1.58 2.42
CA SER A 45 -6.21 2.15 2.35
C SER A 45 -6.99 1.65 1.13
N LEU A 46 -6.31 1.50 -0.02
CA LEU A 46 -6.89 0.91 -1.22
C LEU A 46 -7.25 -0.57 -1.00
N ALA A 47 -6.34 -1.34 -0.42
CA ALA A 47 -6.58 -2.76 -0.12
C ALA A 47 -7.77 -2.95 0.82
N LYS A 48 -7.94 -2.05 1.81
CA LYS A 48 -9.11 -2.07 2.70
C LYS A 48 -10.41 -1.69 2.00
N TYR A 49 -10.35 -0.74 1.08
CA TYR A 49 -11.52 -0.35 0.31
C TYR A 49 -12.01 -1.51 -0.56
N ASP A 50 -11.09 -2.17 -1.28
CA ASP A 50 -11.40 -3.34 -2.10
C ASP A 50 -11.99 -4.48 -1.27
N ALA A 51 -11.42 -4.76 -0.09
CA ALA A 51 -11.94 -5.77 0.82
C ALA A 51 -13.35 -5.45 1.39
N ILE A 52 -13.80 -4.20 1.32
CA ILE A 52 -15.13 -3.78 1.81
C ILE A 52 -16.15 -3.78 0.66
N GLU A 53 -15.77 -3.26 -0.50
CA GLU A 53 -16.67 -3.09 -1.64
C GLU A 53 -16.75 -4.33 -2.55
N ASP A 54 -15.82 -5.28 -2.40
CA ASP A 54 -15.70 -6.50 -3.23
C ASP A 54 -15.72 -6.16 -4.74
N SER A 55 -15.10 -5.04 -5.10
CA SER A 55 -15.17 -4.45 -6.44
C SER A 55 -13.79 -4.08 -6.95
N SER A 56 -13.37 -4.71 -8.05
CA SER A 56 -12.14 -4.36 -8.77
C SER A 56 -12.32 -3.06 -9.55
N MET A 57 -12.09 -1.93 -8.89
CA MET A 57 -12.23 -0.60 -9.49
C MET A 57 -10.87 0.00 -9.86
N ILE A 58 -10.70 0.39 -11.13
CA ILE A 58 -9.51 1.10 -11.59
C ILE A 58 -9.73 2.60 -11.45
N PHE A 59 -8.95 3.24 -10.59
CA PHE A 59 -8.93 4.69 -10.42
C PHE A 59 -7.91 5.32 -11.36
N THR A 60 -8.38 6.03 -12.38
CA THR A 60 -7.54 6.73 -13.37
C THR A 60 -7.08 8.11 -12.89
N ASN A 61 -7.73 8.68 -11.86
CA ASN A 61 -7.34 9.94 -11.25
C ASN A 61 -7.69 10.00 -9.76
N SER A 62 -7.07 10.95 -9.04
CA SER A 62 -7.24 11.10 -7.58
C SER A 62 -8.67 11.46 -7.14
N ALA A 63 -9.48 12.08 -8.02
CA ALA A 63 -10.87 12.42 -7.72
C ALA A 63 -11.79 11.19 -7.72
N GLN A 64 -11.38 10.10 -8.37
CA GLN A 64 -12.09 8.82 -8.33
C GLN A 64 -11.73 8.00 -7.09
N MET A 65 -10.59 8.28 -6.44
CA MET A 65 -10.18 7.53 -5.25
C MET A 65 -11.14 7.75 -4.07
N PRO A 66 -11.33 6.74 -3.21
CA PRO A 66 -12.08 6.88 -1.96
C PRO A 66 -11.53 8.00 -1.10
N SER A 67 -12.39 8.68 -0.35
CA SER A 67 -12.02 9.84 0.49
C SER A 67 -10.86 9.54 1.43
N MET A 68 -10.86 8.35 2.05
CA MET A 68 -9.81 7.90 2.97
C MET A 68 -8.44 7.65 2.29
N THR A 69 -8.45 7.29 1.01
CA THR A 69 -7.24 7.05 0.22
C THR A 69 -6.69 8.36 -0.35
N ARG A 70 -7.59 9.24 -0.83
CA ARG A 70 -7.22 10.51 -1.46
C ARG A 70 -6.38 11.40 -0.53
N GLY A 71 -6.74 11.47 0.75
CA GLY A 71 -5.98 12.22 1.75
C GLY A 71 -4.55 11.69 1.90
N ASN A 72 -4.38 10.36 1.96
CA ASN A 72 -3.06 9.74 2.07
C ASN A 72 -2.19 10.00 0.83
N TYR A 73 -2.78 9.81 -0.35
CA TYR A 73 -2.11 10.05 -1.63
C TYR A 73 -1.63 11.49 -1.77
N LEU A 74 -2.45 12.48 -1.40
CA LEU A 74 -2.08 13.90 -1.47
C LEU A 74 -0.92 14.25 -0.55
N MET A 75 -0.90 13.71 0.68
CA MET A 75 0.20 13.94 1.61
C MET A 75 1.50 13.27 1.12
N GLU A 76 1.42 12.03 0.64
CA GLU A 76 2.56 11.31 0.07
C GLU A 76 3.14 12.06 -1.15
N LYS A 77 2.28 12.57 -2.04
CA LYS A 77 2.67 13.39 -3.21
C LYS A 77 3.44 14.65 -2.81
N ASN A 78 3.11 15.23 -1.66
CA ASN A 78 3.77 16.43 -1.13
C ASN A 78 5.00 16.09 -0.27
N GLY A 79 5.46 14.83 -0.26
CA GLY A 79 6.60 14.38 0.53
C GLY A 79 6.34 14.32 2.04
N MET A 80 5.08 14.34 2.47
CA MET A 80 4.69 14.32 3.87
C MET A 80 4.36 12.91 4.34
N ILE A 81 4.99 12.47 5.43
CA ILE A 81 4.71 11.17 6.05
C ILE A 81 3.42 11.27 6.86
N ASN A 82 2.47 10.38 6.58
CA ASN A 82 1.23 10.27 7.34
C ASN A 82 1.46 9.63 8.72
N PHE A 83 1.36 10.43 9.77
CA PHE A 83 1.27 9.90 11.13
C PHE A 83 -0.19 9.67 11.49
N ARG A 84 -0.62 8.41 11.48
CA ARG A 84 -1.91 8.04 12.08
C ARG A 84 -1.79 8.05 13.60
N ILE A 85 -1.96 9.22 14.21
CA ILE A 85 -2.13 9.32 15.66
C ILE A 85 -3.55 8.86 15.97
N ARG A 86 -3.70 7.63 16.49
CA ARG A 86 -4.97 7.24 17.09
C ARG A 86 -5.12 8.01 18.39
N SER A 87 -5.98 9.03 18.39
CA SER A 87 -6.47 9.62 19.63
C SER A 87 -7.06 8.50 20.47
N LYS A 88 -6.45 8.18 21.62
CA LYS A 88 -7.15 7.43 22.66
C LYS A 88 -8.32 8.32 23.07
N ARG A 89 -9.55 7.99 22.66
CA ARG A 89 -10.74 8.52 23.32
C ARG A 89 -10.59 8.15 24.79
N LYS A 90 -10.23 9.10 25.66
CA LYS A 90 -10.60 9.00 27.07
C LYS A 90 -12.12 9.07 27.06
N GLY A 91 -12.78 7.92 27.24
CA GLY A 91 -14.19 7.91 27.56
C GLY A 91 -14.37 8.71 28.84
N ILE A 92 -15.05 9.84 28.73
CA ILE A 92 -15.72 10.47 29.87
C ILE A 92 -17.18 10.13 29.62
N GLY A 93 -17.71 9.21 30.42
CA GLY A 93 -19.06 8.67 30.33
C GLY A 93 -19.20 7.56 31.36
#